data_AF-I0AGF6-F1
#
_entry.id   AF-I0AGF6-F1
#
_cell.length_a   1.000
_cell.length_b   1.000
_cell.length_c   1.000
_cell.angle_alpha   90.00
_cell.angle_beta   90.00
_cell.angle_gamma   90.00
#
_symmetry.space_group_name_H-M   'P 1'
#
loop_
_entity.id
_entity.type
_entity.pdbx_description
1 polymer ?
#
loop_
_entity_poly.entity_id
_entity_poly.type
_entity_poly.pdbx_seq_one_letter_code
_entity_poly.pdbx_strand_id
1 'polypeptide(L)'
;MKFLQKIILPLLIGLVIFVIYTFYFAGKSDLGSFNDFDPNNNAVKDIRVKLLNDRGVNMQGGEIVFYVVDRNGKVIMVSGALQLPKDFDKAETIVLKGHLTQGGFHAHAVEVD
;
A
#
# COMPACT_ATOMS: atom_id res chain seq x y z
N MET A 1 31.14 4.02 -36.45
CA MET A 1 29.81 3.56 -36.94
C MET A 1 29.51 2.10 -36.62
N LYS A 2 30.40 1.13 -36.93
CA LYS A 2 30.15 -0.31 -36.64
C LYS A 2 30.01 -0.65 -35.14
N PHE A 3 30.63 0.13 -34.25
CA PHE A 3 30.56 -0.07 -32.80
C PHE A 3 29.19 0.30 -32.21
N LEU A 4 28.63 1.46 -32.59
CA LEU A 4 27.28 1.86 -32.17
C LEU A 4 26.22 0.85 -32.62
N GLN A 5 26.30 0.36 -33.87
CA GLN A 5 25.37 -0.66 -34.36
C GLN A 5 25.47 -1.98 -33.57
N LYS A 6 26.66 -2.36 -33.09
CA LYS A 6 26.83 -3.58 -32.28
C LYS A 6 26.32 -3.43 -30.85
N ILE A 7 26.25 -2.20 -30.33
CA ILE A 7 25.83 -1.92 -28.96
C ILE A 7 24.33 -1.63 -28.87
N ILE A 8 23.69 -1.22 -29.97
CA ILE A 8 22.27 -0.83 -29.96
C ILE A 8 21.39 -1.97 -29.41
N LEU A 9 21.64 -3.21 -29.84
CA LEU A 9 20.85 -4.38 -29.45
C LEU A 9 21.03 -4.77 -27.97
N PRO A 10 22.26 -4.97 -27.45
CA PRO A 10 22.43 -5.26 -26.02
C PRO A 10 21.96 -4.11 -25.11
N LEU A 11 22.07 -2.86 -25.55
CA LEU A 11 21.55 -1.71 -24.82
C LEU A 11 20.01 -1.75 -24.76
N LEU A 12 19.34 -2.09 -25.86
CA LEU A 12 17.89 -2.24 -25.91
C LEU A 12 17.40 -3.38 -25.01
N ILE A 13 18.11 -4.51 -24.99
CA ILE A 13 17.83 -5.62 -24.08
C ILE A 13 18.00 -5.18 -22.62
N GLY A 14 19.10 -4.48 -22.31
CA GLY A 14 19.34 -3.92 -20.98
C GLY A 14 18.24 -2.95 -20.55
N LEU A 15 17.76 -2.10 -21.47
CA LEU A 15 16.66 -1.17 -21.23
C LEU A 15 15.36 -1.92 -20.91
N VAL A 16 15.00 -2.95 -21.67
CA VAL A 16 13.79 -3.75 -21.41
C VAL A 16 13.87 -4.45 -20.05
N ILE A 17 15.01 -5.05 -19.73
CA ILE A 17 15.23 -5.68 -18.42
C ILE A 17 15.11 -4.64 -17.31
N PHE A 18 15.69 -3.45 -17.49
CA PHE A 18 15.61 -2.36 -16.53
C PHE A 18 14.17 -1.88 -16.30
N VAL A 19 13.37 -1.74 -17.37
CA VAL A 19 11.96 -1.35 -17.28
C VAL A 19 11.16 -2.41 -16.53
N ILE A 20 11.29 -3.69 -16.91
CA ILE A 20 10.59 -4.79 -16.23
C ILE A 20 11.00 -4.84 -14.76
N TYR A 21 12.30 -4.77 -14.47
CA TYR A 21 12.80 -4.77 -13.11
C TYR A 21 12.22 -3.60 -12.31
N THR A 22 12.24 -2.38 -12.85
CA THR A 22 11.76 -1.18 -12.15
C THR A 22 10.26 -1.26 -11.84
N PHE A 23 9.43 -1.63 -12.82
CA PHE A 23 7.97 -1.62 -12.64
C PHE A 23 7.41 -2.86 -11.94
N TYR A 24 8.09 -4.02 -12.05
CA TYR A 24 7.59 -5.28 -11.48
C TYR A 24 8.35 -5.73 -10.22
N PHE A 25 9.63 -5.36 -10.06
CA PHE A 25 10.50 -5.95 -9.03
C PHE A 25 11.17 -4.93 -8.10
N ALA A 26 11.41 -3.68 -8.51
CA ALA A 26 12.19 -2.69 -7.74
C ALA A 26 11.47 -2.12 -6.50
N GLY A 27 10.34 -2.71 -6.13
CA GLY A 27 9.79 -2.60 -4.80
C GLY A 27 8.45 -1.88 -4.77
N LYS A 28 7.49 -2.55 -4.14
CA LYS A 28 6.29 -1.94 -3.53
C LYS A 28 6.69 -1.10 -2.29
N SER A 29 7.85 -0.43 -2.31
CA SER A 29 8.39 0.31 -1.17
C SER A 29 7.69 1.64 -0.95
N ASP A 30 6.90 2.09 -1.93
CA ASP A 30 6.11 3.30 -1.78
C ASP A 30 4.77 3.00 -1.12
N LEU A 31 4.36 3.90 -0.23
CA LEU A 31 3.01 3.90 0.29
C LEU A 31 2.02 4.13 -0.87
N GLY A 32 0.85 3.52 -0.82
CA GLY A 32 -0.26 3.82 -1.70
C GLY A 32 -0.93 5.16 -1.37
N SER A 33 -1.96 5.53 -2.13
CA SER A 33 -2.81 6.67 -1.79
C SER A 33 -4.29 6.30 -1.73
N PHE A 34 -4.99 6.84 -0.73
CA PHE A 34 -6.46 6.76 -0.67
C PHE A 34 -7.15 7.59 -1.75
N ASN A 35 -6.43 8.48 -2.46
CA ASN A 35 -6.99 9.20 -3.60
C ASN A 35 -7.19 8.29 -4.84
N ASP A 36 -6.57 7.10 -4.84
CA ASP A 36 -6.76 6.08 -5.88
C ASP A 36 -8.01 5.21 -5.64
N PHE A 37 -8.76 5.51 -4.57
CA PHE A 37 -9.97 4.83 -4.15
C PHE A 37 -11.18 5.75 -4.36
N ASP A 38 -12.29 5.17 -4.82
CA ASP A 38 -13.57 5.87 -4.92
C ASP A 38 -14.43 5.49 -3.70
N PRO A 39 -14.82 6.44 -2.84
CA PRO A 39 -15.63 6.16 -1.64
C PRO A 39 -17.06 5.71 -1.95
N ASN A 40 -17.48 5.76 -3.22
CA ASN A 40 -18.76 5.23 -3.68
C ASN A 40 -18.61 3.84 -4.32
N ASN A 41 -17.42 3.26 -4.30
CA ASN A 41 -17.12 1.95 -4.85
C ASN A 41 -16.63 0.98 -3.76
N ASN A 42 -17.39 -0.09 -3.55
CA ASN A 42 -17.09 -1.10 -2.53
C ASN A 42 -16.13 -2.20 -3.01
N ALA A 43 -15.46 -2.01 -4.15
CA ALA A 43 -14.45 -2.94 -4.63
C ALA A 43 -13.27 -3.03 -3.66
N VAL A 44 -12.99 -4.25 -3.21
CA VAL A 44 -11.87 -4.53 -2.31
C VAL A 44 -10.56 -4.41 -3.08
N LYS A 45 -9.64 -3.58 -2.55
CA LYS A 45 -8.29 -3.40 -3.08
C LYS A 45 -7.28 -3.35 -1.95
N ASP A 46 -6.02 -3.60 -2.32
CA ASP A 46 -4.88 -3.54 -1.41
C ASP A 46 -4.29 -2.12 -1.41
N ILE A 47 -3.89 -1.63 -0.23
CA ILE A 47 -3.13 -0.39 -0.08
C ILE A 47 -2.07 -0.55 1.00
N ARG A 48 -0.82 -0.24 0.66
CA ARG A 48 0.27 -0.15 1.62
C ARG A 48 0.29 1.22 2.26
N VAL A 49 0.25 1.30 3.58
CA VAL A 49 0.15 2.56 4.32
C VAL A 49 1.06 2.53 5.54
N LYS A 50 1.41 3.71 6.05
CA LYS A 50 2.16 3.82 7.30
C LYS A 50 1.20 3.81 8.49
N LEU A 51 1.49 2.97 9.48
CA LEU A 51 0.69 2.85 10.69
C LEU A 51 1.06 3.99 11.66
N LEU A 52 0.06 4.64 12.25
CA LEU A 52 0.24 5.67 13.27
C LEU A 52 0.14 5.03 14.67
N ASN A 53 1.21 4.32 15.06
CA ASN A 53 1.29 3.59 16.33
C ASN A 53 1.09 4.48 17.57
N ASP A 54 1.47 5.76 17.47
CA ASP A 54 1.30 6.77 18.53
C ASP A 54 -0.16 7.06 18.87
N ARG A 55 -1.10 6.76 17.96
CA ARG A 55 -2.54 6.92 18.19
C ARG A 55 -3.22 5.68 18.78
N GLY A 56 -2.49 4.57 18.85
CA GLY A 56 -2.96 3.31 19.40
C GLY A 56 -4.07 2.63 18.58
N VAL A 57 -4.55 1.51 19.14
CA VAL A 57 -5.63 0.70 18.59
C VAL A 57 -6.77 0.69 19.61
N ASN A 58 -7.98 0.99 19.16
CA ASN A 58 -9.18 1.03 20.00
C ASN A 58 -10.24 0.07 19.48
N MET A 59 -11.23 -0.25 20.33
CA MET A 59 -12.47 -0.90 19.88
C MET A 59 -13.63 0.09 19.94
N GLN A 60 -14.39 0.20 18.86
CA GLN A 60 -15.60 1.02 18.77
C GLN A 60 -16.69 0.22 18.08
N GLY A 61 -17.85 0.05 18.73
CA GLY A 61 -18.99 -0.65 18.14
C GLY A 61 -18.75 -2.13 17.79
N GLY A 62 -17.75 -2.78 18.39
CA GLY A 62 -17.35 -4.15 18.06
C GLY A 62 -16.33 -4.27 16.93
N GLU A 63 -15.91 -3.16 16.33
CA GLU A 63 -14.84 -3.10 15.34
C GLU A 63 -13.53 -2.63 15.97
N ILE A 64 -12.42 -3.10 15.41
CA ILE A 64 -11.09 -2.57 15.71
C ILE A 64 -10.92 -1.28 14.90
N VAL A 65 -10.44 -0.23 15.55
CA VAL A 65 -10.20 1.08 14.95
C VAL A 65 -8.76 1.52 15.20
N PHE A 66 -8.08 1.96 14.15
CA PHE A 66 -6.74 2.54 14.21
C PHE A 66 -6.54 3.58 13.11
N TYR A 67 -5.40 4.26 13.10
CA TYR A 67 -5.11 5.32 12.14
C TYR A 67 -3.88 5.00 11.30
N VAL A 68 -3.96 5.39 10.03
CA VAL A 68 -2.87 5.22 9.07
C VAL A 68 -2.67 6.50 8.29
N VAL A 69 -1.50 6.64 7.67
CA VAL A 69 -1.18 7.74 6.75
C VAL A 69 -0.73 7.20 5.41
N ASP A 70 -1.25 7.78 4.34
CA ASP A 70 -0.88 7.43 2.95
C ASP A 70 0.34 8.22 2.47
N ARG A 71 0.80 7.97 1.24
CA ARG A 71 1.96 8.68 0.66
C ARG A 71 1.79 10.21 0.58
N ASN A 72 0.55 10.70 0.55
CA ASN A 72 0.23 12.11 0.45
C ASN A 72 0.08 12.78 1.83
N GLY A 73 0.38 12.07 2.91
CA GLY A 73 0.18 12.57 4.27
C GLY A 73 -1.29 12.56 4.72
N LYS A 74 -2.18 11.93 3.95
CA LYS A 74 -3.61 11.86 4.30
C LYS A 74 -3.80 10.84 5.41
N VAL A 75 -4.20 11.33 6.59
CA VAL A 75 -4.52 10.49 7.73
C VAL A 75 -5.95 9.97 7.61
N ILE A 76 -6.12 8.65 7.67
CA ILE A 76 -7.42 7.99 7.56
C ILE A 76 -7.62 7.06 8.76
N MET A 77 -8.85 7.06 9.27
CA MET A 77 -9.31 6.06 10.22
C MET A 77 -9.60 4.76 9.48
N VAL A 78 -9.05 3.66 9.99
CA VAL A 78 -9.31 2.32 9.51
C VAL A 78 -10.21 1.63 10.53
N SER A 79 -11.30 1.01 10.07
CA SER A 79 -12.16 0.18 10.92
C SER A 79 -12.45 -1.17 10.27
N GLY A 80 -12.79 -2.15 11.09
CA GLY A 80 -13.30 -3.43 10.64
C GLY A 80 -13.28 -4.52 11.70
N ALA A 81 -14.03 -5.58 11.45
CA ALA A 81 -14.02 -6.82 12.24
C ALA A 81 -12.77 -7.66 11.91
N LEU A 82 -11.60 -7.18 12.31
CA LEU A 82 -10.30 -7.70 11.93
C LEU A 82 -9.68 -8.57 13.03
N GLN A 83 -8.86 -9.53 12.62
CA GLN A 83 -7.86 -10.13 13.50
C GLN A 83 -6.50 -9.52 13.17
N LEU A 84 -5.94 -8.76 14.11
CA LEU A 84 -4.65 -8.12 13.88
C LEU A 84 -3.53 -9.18 13.85
N PRO A 85 -2.60 -9.11 12.88
CA PRO A 85 -1.46 -10.01 12.82
C PRO A 85 -0.52 -9.84 14.02
N LYS A 86 0.34 -10.84 14.26
CA LYS A 86 1.42 -10.72 15.25
C LYS A 86 2.34 -9.55 14.88
N ASP A 87 2.82 -8.84 15.89
CA ASP A 87 3.72 -7.69 15.76
C ASP A 87 3.12 -6.48 15.00
N PHE A 88 1.79 -6.41 14.87
CA PHE A 88 1.10 -5.26 14.26
C PHE A 88 1.51 -3.92 14.90
N ASP A 89 1.64 -3.90 16.22
CA ASP A 89 2.04 -2.74 17.03
C ASP A 89 3.49 -2.29 16.81
N LYS A 90 4.31 -3.14 16.18
CA LYS A 90 5.71 -2.84 15.85
C LYS A 90 5.90 -2.48 14.37
N ALA A 91 4.88 -2.69 13.55
CA ALA A 91 4.96 -2.42 12.12
C ALA A 91 5.02 -0.91 11.87
N GLU A 92 5.96 -0.46 11.03
CA GLU A 92 5.95 0.91 10.50
C GLU A 92 4.95 1.02 9.35
N THR A 93 4.93 0.01 8.47
CA THR A 93 4.04 -0.07 7.32
C THR A 93 3.23 -1.36 7.36
N ILE A 94 2.00 -1.27 6.87
CA ILE A 94 1.07 -2.38 6.78
C ILE A 94 0.38 -2.36 5.43
N VAL A 95 -0.10 -3.52 4.99
CA VAL A 95 -0.96 -3.66 3.82
C VAL A 95 -2.39 -3.87 4.30
N LEU A 96 -3.27 -2.94 3.94
CA LEU A 96 -4.71 -3.05 4.18
C LEU A 96 -5.38 -3.63 2.95
N LYS A 97 -6.32 -4.55 3.15
CA LYS A 97 -7.24 -5.02 2.09
C LYS A 97 -8.64 -4.61 2.46
N GLY A 98 -9.30 -3.82 1.61
CA GLY A 98 -10.62 -3.28 1.92
C GLY A 98 -11.09 -2.27 0.91
N HIS A 99 -12.01 -1.40 1.32
CA HIS A 99 -12.54 -0.34 0.48
C HIS A 99 -12.66 0.97 1.27
N LEU A 100 -12.62 2.08 0.54
CA LEU A 100 -12.80 3.40 1.14
C LEU A 100 -14.30 3.71 1.25
N THR A 101 -14.69 4.33 2.35
CA THR A 101 -16.04 4.84 2.60
C THR A 101 -15.96 6.34 2.90
N GLN A 102 -17.12 7.00 3.03
CA GLN A 102 -17.18 8.41 3.44
C GLN A 102 -16.62 8.65 4.86
N GLY A 103 -16.64 7.63 5.73
CA GLY A 103 -16.19 7.72 7.13
C GLY A 103 -14.75 7.28 7.39
N GLY A 104 -14.07 6.71 6.38
CA GLY A 104 -12.74 6.11 6.54
C GLY A 104 -12.56 4.86 5.69
N PHE A 105 -11.51 4.10 5.94
CA PHE A 105 -11.23 2.86 5.23
C PHE A 105 -11.79 1.66 6.00
N HIS A 106 -12.69 0.90 5.37
CA HIS A 106 -13.21 -0.33 5.95
C HIS A 106 -12.33 -1.50 5.51
N ALA A 107 -11.51 -2.02 6.42
CA ALA A 107 -10.57 -3.09 6.17
C ALA A 107 -11.18 -4.46 6.48
N HIS A 108 -10.94 -5.41 5.58
CA HIS A 108 -11.31 -6.82 5.71
C HIS A 108 -10.12 -7.69 6.11
N ALA A 109 -8.90 -7.26 5.79
CA ALA A 109 -7.67 -7.91 6.23
C ALA A 109 -6.54 -6.88 6.41
N VAL A 110 -5.59 -7.24 7.27
CA VAL A 110 -4.39 -6.46 7.54
C VAL A 110 -3.20 -7.41 7.56
N GLU A 111 -2.17 -7.07 6.81
CA GLU A 111 -0.90 -7.79 6.76
C GLU A 111 0.21 -6.84 7.21
N VAL A 112 1.13 -7.33 8.06
CA VAL A 112 2.38 -6.63 8.33
C VAL A 112 3.29 -6.84 7.13
N ASP A 113 3.88 -5.75 6.65
CA ASP A 113 4.85 -5.77 5.55
C ASP A 113 6.27 -6.10 6.05
#